data_AF-A0A060UKG9-F1
#
_entry.id   AF-A0A060UKG9-F1
#
_cell.length_a   1.000
_cell.length_b   1.000
_cell.length_c   1.000
_cell.angle_alpha   90.00
_cell.angle_beta   90.00
_cell.angle_gamma   90.00
#
_symmetry.space_group_name_H-M   'P 1'
#
loop_
_entity.id
_entity.type
_entity.pdbx_description
1 polymer ?
#
loop_
_entity_poly.entity_id
_entity_poly.type
_entity_poly.pdbx_seq_one_letter_code
_entity_poly.pdbx_strand_id
1 'polypeptide(L)'
;MRYVVTLDDRWVALLGWQAAAYQCQARESSRSAGPGVLRRQRLHLIANNARFLILQGESFPNLVSLILALILRRLSADWQAVYRHPIVLAETFVESPRFTGACYRAANWIDVG
;
A
#
# COMPACT_ATOMS: atom_id res chain seq x y z
N MET A 1 -9.48 0.79 -5.40
CA MET A 1 -9.87 1.97 -4.60
C MET A 1 -8.97 3.16 -4.93
N ARG A 2 -9.50 4.38 -4.95
CA ARG A 2 -8.73 5.60 -5.30
C ARG A 2 -8.90 6.64 -4.21
N TYR A 3 -7.81 7.32 -3.86
CA TYR A 3 -7.80 8.38 -2.86
C TYR A 3 -7.17 9.64 -3.44
N VAL A 4 -7.76 10.77 -3.06
CA VAL A 4 -7.18 12.10 -3.20
C VAL A 4 -6.85 12.57 -1.79
N VAL A 5 -5.60 12.99 -1.57
CA VAL A 5 -5.20 13.64 -0.32
C VAL A 5 -5.26 15.14 -0.56
N THR A 6 -5.91 15.85 0.36
CA THR A 6 -6.02 17.31 0.32
C THR A 6 -5.35 17.96 1.53
N LEU A 7 -4.83 19.16 1.32
CA LEU A 7 -4.36 20.09 2.34
C LEU A 7 -4.94 21.46 1.99
N ASP A 8 -5.75 22.04 2.90
CA ASP A 8 -6.48 23.29 2.66
C ASP A 8 -7.23 23.28 1.32
N ASP A 9 -8.01 22.22 1.08
CA ASP A 9 -8.77 21.95 -0.15
C ASP A 9 -7.95 21.81 -1.45
N ARG A 10 -6.62 21.89 -1.37
CA ARG A 10 -5.72 21.65 -2.51
C ARG A 10 -5.29 20.20 -2.56
N TRP A 11 -5.23 19.63 -3.75
CA TRP A 11 -4.75 18.26 -3.94
C TRP A 11 -3.24 18.21 -3.75
N VAL A 12 -2.77 17.28 -2.93
CA VAL A 12 -1.32 17.10 -2.67
C VAL A 12 -0.79 15.75 -3.10
N ALA A 13 -1.65 14.72 -3.08
CA ALA A 13 -1.25 13.37 -3.48
C ALA A 13 -2.42 12.54 -4.00
N LEU A 14 -2.10 11.58 -4.85
CA LEU A 14 -3.03 10.62 -5.42
C LEU A 14 -2.57 9.20 -5.11
N LEU A 15 -3.48 8.37 -4.59
CA LEU A 15 -3.20 6.97 -4.28
C LEU A 15 -4.20 6.04 -4.95
N GLY A 16 -3.69 4.93 -5.48
CA GLY A 16 -4.46 3.88 -6.13
C GLY A 16 -4.15 2.54 -5.51
N TRP A 17 -5.19 1.90 -4.96
CA TRP A 17 -5.11 0.56 -4.38
C TRP A 17 -5.89 -0.43 -5.23
N GLN A 18 -5.35 -1.63 -5.39
CA GLN A 18 -5.96 -2.71 -6.16
C GLN A 18 -5.78 -4.06 -5.47
N ALA A 19 -6.34 -5.11 -6.04
CA ALA A 19 -6.13 -6.46 -5.54
C ALA A 19 -4.64 -6.84 -5.59
N ALA A 20 -4.22 -7.73 -4.70
CA ALA A 20 -2.84 -8.20 -4.67
C ALA A 20 -2.38 -8.83 -5.99
N ALA A 21 -1.07 -8.79 -6.24
CA ALA A 21 -0.49 -9.54 -7.35
C ALA A 21 -0.80 -11.03 -7.19
N TYR A 22 -1.30 -11.68 -8.24
CA TYR A 22 -1.72 -13.08 -8.18
C TYR A 22 -0.57 -14.00 -7.77
N GLN A 23 0.62 -13.77 -8.32
CA GLN A 23 1.86 -14.47 -7.99
C GLN A 23 2.92 -13.44 -7.58
N CYS A 24 3.58 -13.69 -6.46
CA CYS A 24 4.66 -12.83 -5.97
C CYS A 24 5.57 -13.68 -5.08
N GLN A 25 6.75 -14.04 -5.61
CA GLN A 25 7.69 -14.94 -4.94
C GLN A 25 8.24 -14.33 -3.65
N ALA A 26 8.56 -13.04 -3.64
CA ALA A 26 9.03 -12.35 -2.43
C ALA A 26 8.03 -12.48 -1.27
N ARG A 27 6.73 -12.26 -1.57
CA ARG A 27 5.65 -12.52 -0.61
C ARG A 27 5.50 -14.01 -0.28
N GLU A 28 5.86 -14.95 -1.16
CA GLU A 28 5.83 -16.43 -0.94
C GLU A 28 6.82 -16.88 0.09
N SER A 29 8.02 -16.33 0.00
CA SER A 29 9.13 -16.70 0.86
C SER A 29 9.13 -15.95 2.19
N SER A 30 8.31 -14.90 2.34
CA SER A 30 8.28 -14.09 3.56
C SER A 30 7.72 -14.87 4.76
N ARG A 31 8.19 -14.54 5.97
CA ARG A 31 7.66 -15.12 7.24
C ARG A 31 6.17 -14.85 7.44
N SER A 32 5.64 -13.80 6.82
CA SER A 32 4.21 -13.46 6.86
C SER A 32 3.34 -14.36 5.97
N ALA A 33 3.97 -15.10 5.05
CA ALA A 33 3.33 -16.08 4.20
C ALA A 33 2.97 -17.32 5.02
N GLY A 34 1.73 -17.40 5.48
CA GLY A 34 1.18 -18.66 5.99
C GLY A 34 1.22 -19.79 4.93
N PRO A 35 0.76 -21.01 5.26
CA PRO A 35 0.86 -22.19 4.40
C PRO A 35 0.23 -22.02 3.01
N GLY A 36 0.80 -22.69 1.99
CA GLY A 36 0.52 -22.43 0.56
C GLY A 36 -0.95 -22.53 0.09
N VAL A 37 -1.78 -23.41 0.66
CA VAL A 37 -3.21 -23.51 0.31
C VAL A 37 -4.01 -22.33 0.90
N LEU A 38 -3.71 -21.97 2.15
CA LEU A 38 -4.30 -20.80 2.81
C LEU A 38 -3.88 -19.50 2.13
N ARG A 39 -2.70 -19.48 1.50
CA ARG A 39 -2.17 -18.31 0.79
C ARG A 39 -3.05 -17.87 -0.37
N ARG A 40 -3.42 -18.77 -1.30
CA ARG A 40 -4.27 -18.41 -2.45
C ARG A 40 -5.68 -18.02 -2.01
N GLN A 41 -6.23 -18.74 -1.04
CA GLN A 41 -7.55 -18.45 -0.49
C GLN A 41 -7.60 -17.06 0.18
N ARG A 42 -6.48 -16.58 0.74
CA ARG A 42 -6.39 -15.28 1.43
C ARG A 42 -5.94 -14.12 0.54
N LEU A 43 -5.68 -14.32 -0.75
CA LEU A 43 -5.25 -13.23 -1.65
C LEU A 43 -6.23 -12.06 -1.67
N HIS A 44 -7.53 -12.33 -1.56
CA HIS A 44 -8.56 -11.30 -1.50
C HIS A 44 -8.42 -10.38 -0.28
N LEU A 45 -7.75 -10.81 0.79
CA LEU A 45 -7.50 -10.01 2.00
C LEU A 45 -6.27 -9.10 1.88
N ILE A 46 -5.62 -9.07 0.71
CA ILE A 46 -4.39 -8.31 0.48
C ILE A 46 -4.65 -7.21 -0.56
N ALA A 47 -4.21 -5.99 -0.24
CA ALA A 47 -4.30 -4.85 -1.15
C ALA A 47 -2.92 -4.41 -1.61
N ASN A 48 -2.77 -4.16 -2.91
CA ASN A 48 -1.57 -3.63 -3.52
C ASN A 48 -1.70 -2.12 -3.75
N ASN A 49 -0.73 -1.35 -3.27
CA ASN A 49 -0.57 0.07 -3.57
C ASN A 49 0.04 0.21 -4.97
N ALA A 50 -0.82 0.31 -5.98
CA ALA A 50 -0.43 0.32 -7.38
C ALA A 50 0.02 1.70 -7.88
N ARG A 51 -0.40 2.77 -7.18
CA ARG A 51 -0.03 4.13 -7.55
C ARG A 51 0.09 4.97 -6.30
N PHE A 52 1.24 5.63 -6.17
CA PHE A 52 1.46 6.66 -5.17
C PHE A 52 2.18 7.83 -5.82
N LEU A 53 1.47 8.95 -5.97
CA LEU A 53 1.97 10.16 -6.60
C LEU A 53 1.84 11.34 -5.64
N ILE A 54 2.94 12.05 -5.41
CA ILE A 54 2.94 13.39 -4.81
C ILE A 54 2.92 14.41 -5.96
N LEU A 55 2.06 15.42 -5.88
CA LEU A 55 1.95 16.45 -6.91
C LEU A 55 3.12 17.44 -6.83
N GLN A 56 3.50 18.03 -7.96
CA GLN A 56 4.65 18.94 -8.04
C GLN A 56 4.45 20.17 -7.14
N GLY A 57 5.53 20.61 -6.50
CA GLY A 57 5.54 21.75 -5.57
C GLY A 57 5.22 21.39 -4.12
N GLU A 58 4.70 20.19 -3.86
CA GLU A 58 4.36 19.72 -2.53
C GLU A 58 5.51 18.88 -1.94
N SER A 59 6.30 19.46 -1.04
CA SER A 59 7.36 18.73 -0.35
C SER A 59 7.64 19.34 1.02
N PHE A 60 7.36 18.56 2.06
CA PHE A 60 7.77 18.86 3.42
C PHE A 60 8.16 17.57 4.14
N PRO A 61 8.93 17.66 5.23
CA PRO A 61 9.43 16.49 5.93
C PRO A 61 8.29 15.51 6.29
N ASN A 62 8.52 14.22 6.03
CA ASN A 62 7.61 13.12 6.37
C ASN A 62 6.23 13.13 5.67
N LEU A 63 6.02 13.97 4.64
CA LEU A 63 4.76 14.01 3.88
C LEU A 63 4.32 12.61 3.41
N VAL A 64 5.24 11.87 2.81
CA VAL A 64 4.96 10.56 2.21
C VAL A 64 4.54 9.53 3.27
N SER A 65 5.28 9.43 4.38
CA SER A 65 4.97 8.49 5.47
C SER A 65 3.69 8.89 6.22
N LEU A 66 3.43 10.19 6.38
CA LEU A 66 2.17 10.70 6.93
C LEU A 66 0.97 10.30 6.07
N ILE A 67 1.05 10.50 4.76
CA ILE A 67 0.00 10.11 3.81
C ILE A 67 -0.25 8.60 3.87
N LEU A 68 0.80 7.79 3.84
CA LEU A 68 0.65 6.33 3.94
C LEU A 68 -0.06 5.94 5.24
N ALA A 69 0.34 6.53 6.37
CA ALA A 69 -0.29 6.25 7.65
C ALA A 69 -1.78 6.66 7.66
N LEU A 70 -2.14 7.80 7.07
CA LEU A 70 -3.53 8.26 6.96
C LEU A 70 -4.38 7.28 6.16
N ILE A 71 -3.88 6.81 5.01
CA ILE A 71 -4.62 5.89 4.15
C ILE A 71 -4.70 4.49 4.77
N LEU A 72 -3.60 3.96 5.31
CA LEU A 72 -3.58 2.61 5.90
C LEU A 72 -4.55 2.47 7.09
N ARG A 73 -4.76 3.54 7.87
CA ARG A 73 -5.73 3.55 8.99
C ARG A 73 -7.17 3.33 8.56
N ARG A 74 -7.54 3.74 7.34
CA ARG A 74 -8.92 3.66 6.83
C ARG A 74 -9.13 2.61 5.75
N LEU A 75 -8.05 2.20 5.09
CA LEU A 75 -8.09 1.33 3.90
C LEU A 75 -8.94 0.09 4.10
N SER A 76 -8.80 -0.63 5.21
CA SER A 76 -9.53 -1.88 5.45
C SER A 76 -11.05 -1.64 5.60
N ALA A 77 -11.44 -0.61 6.33
CA ALA A 77 -12.85 -0.24 6.52
C ALA A 77 -13.50 0.21 5.20
N ASP A 78 -12.79 1.08 4.47
CA ASP A 78 -13.21 1.56 3.16
C ASP A 78 -13.33 0.39 2.14
N TRP A 79 -12.38 -0.54 2.17
CA TRP A 79 -12.41 -1.74 1.32
C TRP A 79 -13.61 -2.63 1.67
N GLN A 80 -13.87 -2.84 2.96
CA GLN A 80 -15.00 -3.65 3.42
C GLN A 80 -16.34 -3.03 3.04
N ALA A 81 -16.47 -1.70 3.07
CA ALA A 81 -17.68 -1.02 2.65
C ALA A 81 -18.02 -1.29 1.17
N VAL A 82 -17.00 -1.35 0.31
CA VAL A 82 -17.17 -1.52 -1.15
C VAL A 82 -17.19 -2.99 -1.58
N TYR A 83 -16.24 -3.79 -1.09
CA TYR A 83 -16.00 -5.16 -1.54
C TYR A 83 -16.49 -6.23 -0.56
N ARG A 84 -17.09 -5.83 0.57
CA ARG A 84 -17.74 -6.71 1.57
C ARG A 84 -16.79 -7.67 2.30
N HIS A 85 -15.48 -7.39 2.27
CA HIS A 85 -14.46 -8.09 3.06
C HIS A 85 -13.34 -7.11 3.47
N PRO A 86 -12.65 -7.34 4.59
CA PRO A 86 -11.56 -6.47 5.03
C PRO A 86 -10.26 -6.74 4.26
N ILE A 87 -9.29 -5.86 4.48
CA ILE A 87 -7.88 -6.07 4.15
C ILE A 87 -7.09 -6.29 5.43
N VAL A 88 -6.19 -7.28 5.41
CA VAL A 88 -5.30 -7.63 6.53
C VAL A 88 -3.82 -7.41 6.23
N LEU A 89 -3.47 -7.25 4.95
CA LEU A 89 -2.10 -6.99 4.51
C LEU A 89 -2.09 -6.00 3.35
N ALA A 90 -1.17 -5.04 3.41
CA ALA A 90 -0.88 -4.11 2.33
C ALA A 90 0.49 -4.43 1.72
N GLU A 91 0.58 -4.36 0.41
CA GLU A 91 1.83 -4.57 -0.34
C GLU A 91 2.05 -3.48 -1.38
N THR A 92 3.28 -3.34 -1.85
CA THR A 92 3.68 -2.37 -2.87
C THR A 92 4.94 -2.90 -3.56
N PHE A 93 5.22 -2.38 -4.75
CA PHE A 93 6.46 -2.67 -5.46
C PHE A 93 7.25 -1.39 -5.65
N VAL A 94 8.56 -1.47 -5.42
CA VAL A 94 9.48 -0.34 -5.58
C VAL A 94 10.42 -0.68 -6.72
N GLU A 95 10.46 0.17 -7.74
CA GLU A 95 11.39 0.02 -8.86
C GLU A 95 12.82 0.35 -8.40
N SER A 96 13.65 -0.69 -8.24
CA SER A 96 15.08 -0.55 -7.95
C SER A 96 15.90 -0.59 -9.25
N PRO A 97 16.93 0.27 -9.44
CA PRO A 97 17.52 1.19 -8.46
C PRO A 97 16.89 2.59 -8.44
N ARG A 98 15.83 2.83 -9.23
CA ARG A 98 15.22 4.16 -9.40
C ARG A 98 14.76 4.78 -8.07
N PHE A 99 14.27 3.96 -7.16
CA PHE A 99 13.80 4.38 -5.85
C PHE A 99 14.38 3.51 -4.73
N THR A 100 14.71 4.14 -3.60
CA THR A 100 15.32 3.46 -2.43
C THR A 100 14.29 2.82 -1.47
N GLY A 101 13.00 3.04 -1.69
CA GLY A 101 11.94 2.59 -0.79
C GLY A 101 12.00 3.20 0.62
N ALA A 102 12.78 4.26 0.85
CA ALA A 102 12.99 4.84 2.18
C ALA A 102 11.70 5.30 2.86
N CYS A 103 10.75 5.83 2.09
CA CYS A 103 9.45 6.26 2.60
C CYS A 103 8.59 5.11 3.14
N TYR A 104 8.64 3.93 2.51
CA TYR A 104 7.95 2.73 2.98
C TYR A 104 8.59 2.21 4.27
N ARG A 105 9.93 2.16 4.33
CA ARG A 105 10.65 1.78 5.55
C ARG A 105 10.36 2.74 6.71
N ALA A 106 10.32 4.04 6.45
CA ALA A 106 9.92 5.05 7.44
C ALA A 106 8.46 4.90 7.90
N ALA A 107 7.60 4.24 7.12
CA ALA A 107 6.23 3.91 7.46
C ALA A 107 6.06 2.48 8.03
N ASN A 108 7.15 1.85 8.51
CA ASN A 108 7.18 0.50 9.09
C ASN A 108 6.84 -0.65 8.12
N TRP A 109 7.09 -0.46 6.82
CA TRP A 109 6.99 -1.55 5.85
C TRP A 109 8.23 -2.44 5.93
N ILE A 110 8.03 -3.73 5.70
CA ILE A 110 9.08 -4.74 5.68
C ILE A 110 9.43 -5.05 4.23
N ASP A 111 10.71 -4.89 3.88
CA ASP A 111 11.24 -5.35 2.60
C ASP A 111 11.37 -6.88 2.62
N VAL A 112 10.83 -7.54 1.59
CA VAL A 112 10.79 -8.99 1.47
C VAL A 112 11.48 -9.52 0.20
N GLY A 113 12.12 -8.63 -0.59
CA GLY A 113 12.83 -8.99 -1.82
C GLY A 113 12.41 -8.20 -3.04
#